data_AF-W6UZ44-F1
#
_entry.id   AF-W6UZ44-F1
#
_cell.length_a   1.000
_cell.length_b   1.000
_cell.length_c   1.000
_cell.angle_alpha   90.00
_cell.angle_beta   90.00
_cell.angle_gamma   90.00
#
_symmetry.space_group_name_H-M   'P 1'
#
loop_
_entity.id
_entity.type
_entity.pdbx_description
1 polymer ?
#
loop_
_entity_poly.entity_id
_entity_poly.type
_entity_poly.pdbx_seq_one_letter_code
_entity_poly.pdbx_strand_id
1 'polypeptide(L)'
;MVRVGMQWTSVHRGSIEVFLTSPSGQVANLLMVRFRDHYNGLSQMIWKSLIHTGESCHGKWIVTVRDTGQRAWPLRSSRGKPSGSVLFIGMEMVGTSRNESAFDRNKEEIVKNWHQIQIVAQDLNRAVQLDRRQIANLYNWKRWCMLKENMED
;
A
#
# COMPACT_ATOMS: atom_id res chain seq x y z
N MET A 1 5.83 -8.70 -0.37
CA MET A 1 4.44 -8.68 0.15
C MET A 1 4.47 -8.31 1.63
N VAL A 2 3.51 -7.52 2.09
CA VAL A 2 3.31 -7.21 3.52
C VAL A 2 1.98 -7.77 3.99
N ARG A 3 1.94 -8.33 5.19
CA ARG A 3 0.71 -8.73 5.89
C ARG A 3 0.57 -7.94 7.18
N VAL A 4 -0.63 -7.48 7.45
CA VAL A 4 -0.96 -6.76 8.70
C VAL A 4 -2.10 -7.49 9.37
N GLY A 5 -1.83 -8.04 10.55
CA GLY A 5 -2.83 -8.61 11.45
C GLY A 5 -3.24 -7.59 12.49
N MET A 6 -4.54 -7.47 12.75
CA MET A 6 -5.06 -6.58 13.80
C MET A 6 -6.16 -7.28 14.58
N GLN A 7 -6.17 -7.05 15.90
CA GLN A 7 -7.28 -7.36 16.79
C GLN A 7 -7.80 -6.07 17.40
N TRP A 8 -9.11 -5.87 17.38
CA TRP A 8 -9.75 -4.65 17.87
C TRP A 8 -11.16 -4.91 18.39
N THR A 9 -11.60 -4.09 19.33
CA THR A 9 -13.01 -3.99 19.70
C THR A 9 -13.62 -2.78 19.02
N SER A 10 -14.88 -2.89 18.61
CA SER A 10 -15.62 -1.79 18.01
C SER A 10 -17.12 -1.93 18.25
N VAL A 11 -17.78 -0.82 18.54
CA VAL A 11 -19.25 -0.71 18.59
C VAL A 11 -19.85 -0.82 17.18
N HIS A 12 -19.07 -0.46 16.15
CA HIS A 12 -19.47 -0.56 14.75
C HIS A 12 -18.28 -0.86 13.83
N ARG A 13 -18.07 -2.13 13.50
CA ARG A 13 -16.92 -2.59 12.70
C ARG A 13 -16.85 -1.91 11.33
N GLY A 14 -18.01 -1.63 10.73
CA GLY A 14 -18.12 -1.03 9.40
C GLY A 14 -17.59 0.40 9.26
N SER A 15 -17.47 1.15 10.35
CA SER A 15 -16.95 2.53 10.30
C SER A 15 -15.43 2.64 10.41
N ILE A 16 -14.74 1.51 10.62
CA ILE A 16 -13.30 1.46 10.79
C ILE A 16 -12.61 1.45 9.42
N GLU A 17 -11.61 2.30 9.28
CA GLU A 17 -10.64 2.28 8.17
C GLU A 17 -9.25 1.95 8.68
N VAL A 18 -8.50 1.21 7.86
CA VAL A 18 -7.11 0.84 8.13
C VAL A 18 -6.26 1.11 6.90
N PHE A 19 -5.20 1.90 7.08
CA PHE A 19 -4.21 2.21 6.06
C PHE A 19 -2.83 1.75 6.52
N LEU A 20 -2.02 1.32 5.58
CA LEU A 20 -0.59 1.03 5.77
C LEU A 20 0.22 1.99 4.90
N THR A 21 1.15 2.71 5.52
CA THR A 21 2.12 3.55 4.82
C THR A 21 3.51 2.96 4.96
N SER A 22 4.19 2.75 3.84
CA SER A 22 5.57 2.24 3.79
C SER A 22 6.61 3.35 3.97
N PRO A 23 7.89 3.00 4.18
CA PRO A 23 8.99 3.97 4.30
C PRO A 23 9.15 4.87 3.08
N SER A 24 8.80 4.38 1.88
CA SER A 24 8.81 5.17 0.64
C SER A 24 7.65 6.18 0.56
N GLY A 25 6.72 6.12 1.51
CA GLY A 25 5.49 6.91 1.51
C GLY A 25 4.36 6.30 0.68
N GLN A 26 4.50 5.08 0.16
CA GLN A 26 3.41 4.39 -0.53
C GLN A 26 2.30 4.01 0.47
N VAL A 27 1.05 4.18 0.07
CA VAL A 27 -0.12 3.92 0.93
C VAL A 27 -0.96 2.79 0.37
N ALA A 28 -1.18 1.75 1.16
CA ALA A 28 -2.16 0.71 0.89
C ALA A 28 -3.40 0.90 1.77
N ASN A 29 -4.56 0.86 1.13
CA ASN A 29 -5.84 0.77 1.82
C ASN A 29 -6.09 -0.69 2.18
N LEU A 30 -6.03 -1.03 3.47
CA LEU A 30 -6.21 -2.39 3.95
C LEU A 30 -7.67 -2.69 4.27
N LEU A 31 -8.38 -1.71 4.84
CA LEU A 31 -9.81 -1.79 5.13
C LEU A 31 -10.47 -0.44 4.86
N MET A 32 -11.49 -0.45 4.01
CA MET A 32 -12.38 0.69 3.79
C MET A 32 -13.64 0.61 4.64
N VAL A 33 -14.32 1.75 4.79
CA VAL A 33 -15.66 1.81 5.36
C VAL A 33 -16.60 0.85 4.63
N ARG A 34 -17.39 0.11 5.40
CA ARG A 34 -18.42 -0.81 4.93
C ARG A 34 -19.74 -0.47 5.60
N PHE A 35 -20.55 0.34 4.93
CA PHE A 35 -21.80 0.85 5.50
C PHE A 35 -22.79 -0.22 5.97
N ARG A 36 -22.77 -1.42 5.36
CA ARG A 36 -23.65 -2.54 5.72
C ARG A 36 -23.10 -3.44 6.83
N ASP A 37 -21.89 -3.17 7.32
CA ASP A 37 -21.23 -3.98 8.33
C ASP A 37 -21.52 -3.47 9.75
N HIS A 38 -22.63 -3.95 10.31
CA HIS A 38 -23.14 -3.54 11.63
C HIS A 38 -22.55 -4.31 12.81
N TYR A 39 -21.51 -5.11 12.60
CA TYR A 39 -20.96 -5.94 13.67
C TYR A 39 -20.45 -5.08 14.85
N ASN A 40 -20.79 -5.51 16.06
CA ASN A 40 -20.34 -4.93 17.32
C ASN A 40 -19.64 -6.03 18.14
N GLY A 41 -18.42 -5.74 18.61
CA GLY A 41 -17.66 -6.62 19.47
C GLY A 41 -16.19 -6.72 19.08
N LEU A 42 -15.59 -7.86 19.44
CA LEU A 42 -14.20 -8.19 19.13
C LEU A 42 -14.08 -8.63 17.66
N SER A 43 -13.09 -8.10 16.96
CA SER A 43 -12.78 -8.43 15.58
C SER A 43 -11.30 -8.74 15.44
N GLN A 44 -10.99 -9.67 14.53
CA GLN A 44 -9.64 -10.01 14.12
C GLN A 44 -9.59 -10.14 12.60
N MET A 45 -8.55 -9.62 11.98
CA MET A 45 -8.36 -9.73 10.53
C MET A 45 -6.88 -9.66 10.17
N ILE A 46 -6.53 -10.32 9.07
CA ILE A 46 -5.20 -10.21 8.43
C ILE A 46 -5.41 -9.72 7.01
N TRP A 47 -4.84 -8.55 6.70
CA TRP A 47 -4.80 -8.01 5.34
C TRP A 47 -3.46 -8.32 4.69
N LYS A 48 -3.48 -8.45 3.36
CA LYS A 48 -2.28 -8.64 2.55
C LYS A 48 -2.18 -7.50 1.55
N SER A 49 -1.00 -6.91 1.43
CA SER A 49 -0.70 -5.88 0.44
C SER A 49 0.44 -6.31 -0.47
N LEU A 50 0.17 -6.24 -1.78
CA LEU A 50 1.16 -6.40 -2.85
C LEU A 50 1.66 -5.06 -3.39
N ILE A 51 1.01 -3.95 -3.01
CA ILE A 51 1.34 -2.61 -3.48
C ILE A 51 2.81 -2.27 -3.17
N HIS A 52 3.30 -2.68 -1.99
CA HIS A 52 4.68 -2.45 -1.52
C HIS A 52 5.71 -3.46 -2.04
N THR A 53 5.39 -4.24 -3.06
CA THR A 53 6.34 -5.24 -3.58
C THR A 53 7.49 -4.56 -4.31
N GLY A 54 8.72 -4.98 -4.01
CA GLY A 54 9.94 -4.39 -4.56
C GLY A 54 10.47 -3.20 -3.75
N GLU A 55 9.73 -2.74 -2.74
CA GLU A 55 10.24 -1.72 -1.82
C GLU A 55 11.20 -2.33 -0.80
N SER A 56 12.16 -1.52 -0.34
CA SER A 56 12.97 -1.86 0.83
C SER A 56 12.06 -1.96 2.06
N CYS A 57 12.25 -3.02 2.86
CA CYS A 57 11.56 -3.16 4.14
C CYS A 57 12.10 -2.22 5.23
N HIS A 58 13.30 -1.66 5.03
CA HIS A 58 13.98 -0.83 6.01
C HIS A 58 13.32 0.56 6.13
N GLY A 59 13.04 0.97 7.36
CA GLY A 59 12.54 2.30 7.69
C GLY A 59 11.24 2.27 8.50
N LYS A 60 10.57 3.43 8.57
CA LYS A 60 9.35 3.60 9.37
C LYS A 60 8.12 3.17 8.59
N TRP A 61 7.42 2.17 9.11
CA TRP A 61 6.09 1.77 8.66
C TRP A 61 5.03 2.36 9.58
N ILE A 62 3.91 2.81 9.02
CA ILE A 62 2.82 3.43 9.80
C ILE A 62 1.51 2.71 9.48
N VAL A 63 0.89 2.11 10.51
CA VAL A 63 -0.49 1.63 10.43
C VAL A 63 -1.41 2.70 11.01
N THR A 64 -2.29 3.24 10.18
CA THR A 64 -3.28 4.24 10.58
C THR A 64 -4.63 3.57 10.71
N VAL A 65 -5.21 3.61 11.91
CA VAL A 65 -6.56 3.11 12.20
C VAL A 65 -7.45 4.30 12.54
N ARG A 66 -8.60 4.41 11.86
CA ARG A 66 -9.54 5.53 12.07
C ARG A 66 -10.94 4.99 12.20
N ASP A 67 -11.70 5.51 13.17
CA ASP A 67 -13.15 5.41 13.14
C ASP A 67 -13.72 6.64 12.43
N THR A 68 -14.34 6.43 11.28
CA THR A 68 -14.97 7.48 10.49
C THR A 68 -16.29 7.97 11.10
N GLY A 69 -16.86 7.22 12.05
CA GLY A 69 -18.19 7.48 12.58
C GLY A 69 -19.33 7.29 11.56
N GLN A 70 -19.00 6.87 10.32
CA GLN A 70 -19.98 6.64 9.27
C GLN A 70 -20.76 5.36 9.58
N ARG A 71 -21.99 5.55 10.06
CA ARG A 71 -22.92 4.49 10.45
C ARG A 71 -24.06 4.48 9.45
N ALA A 72 -24.58 3.28 9.10
CA ALA A 72 -25.88 3.28 8.44
C ALA A 72 -26.93 3.86 9.38
N TRP A 73 -27.94 4.42 8.75
CA TRP A 73 -29.01 5.18 9.37
C TRP A 73 -29.67 4.50 10.59
N PRO A 74 -30.07 5.28 11.60
CA PRO A 74 -29.93 6.73 11.69
C PRO A 74 -28.51 7.12 12.14
N LEU A 75 -27.92 8.14 11.49
CA LEU A 75 -26.61 8.72 11.85
C LEU A 75 -26.67 9.36 13.25
N ARG A 76 -26.55 8.55 14.31
CA ARG A 76 -26.17 9.08 15.63
C ARG A 76 -24.67 9.22 15.64
N SER A 77 -24.18 10.42 15.37
CA SER A 77 -22.78 10.77 15.62
C SER A 77 -22.56 10.72 17.14
N SER A 78 -21.92 9.66 17.65
CA SER A 78 -21.40 9.70 19.02
C SER A 78 -20.09 10.49 19.00
N ARG A 79 -20.17 11.79 18.67
CA ARG A 79 -19.01 12.69 18.74
C ARG A 79 -18.49 12.65 20.18
N GLY A 80 -17.22 12.27 20.34
CA GLY A 80 -16.50 12.35 21.62
C GLY A 80 -16.51 11.09 22.51
N LYS A 81 -17.17 9.99 22.13
CA LYS A 81 -17.03 8.70 22.86
C LYS A 81 -16.15 7.73 22.08
N PRO A 82 -15.12 7.11 22.70
CA PRO A 82 -14.34 6.08 22.04
C PRO A 82 -15.28 4.94 21.61
N SER A 83 -15.27 4.63 20.32
CA SER A 83 -16.12 3.62 19.70
C SER A 83 -15.51 2.22 19.73
N GLY A 84 -14.32 2.07 20.31
CA GLY A 84 -13.56 0.85 20.28
C GLY A 84 -12.12 1.06 20.73
N SER A 85 -11.33 0.00 20.68
CA SER A 85 -9.90 0.02 20.99
C SER A 85 -9.16 -1.00 20.13
N VAL A 86 -7.94 -0.66 19.73
CA VAL A 86 -7.04 -1.63 19.10
C VAL A 86 -6.30 -2.36 20.22
N LEU A 87 -6.40 -3.68 20.21
CA LEU A 87 -5.77 -4.53 21.22
C LEU A 87 -4.38 -4.98 20.78
N PHE A 88 -4.24 -5.29 19.49
CA PHE A 88 -2.99 -5.80 18.91
C PHE A 88 -2.87 -5.44 17.45
N ILE A 89 -1.64 -5.11 17.01
CA ILE A 89 -1.24 -5.03 15.61
C ILE A 89 0.06 -5.81 15.45
N GLY A 90 0.08 -6.72 14.48
CA GLY A 90 1.27 -7.44 14.06
C GLY A 90 1.49 -7.23 12.56
N MET A 91 2.75 -7.15 12.15
CA MET A 91 3.12 -7.01 10.74
C MET A 91 4.15 -8.07 10.36
N GLU A 92 3.91 -8.73 9.24
CA GLU A 92 4.81 -9.71 8.64
C GLU A 92 5.24 -9.19 7.27
N MET A 93 6.55 -9.20 7.02
CA MET A 93 7.12 -8.80 5.73
C MET A 93 7.72 -10.03 5.05
N VAL A 94 7.28 -10.28 3.82
CA VAL A 94 7.74 -11.40 3.01
C VAL A 94 8.39 -10.83 1.76
N GLY A 95 9.67 -11.14 1.56
CA GLY A 95 10.46 -10.68 0.44
C GLY A 95 11.72 -11.53 0.28
N THR A 96 12.60 -11.10 -0.62
CA THR A 96 13.92 -11.70 -0.80
C THR A 96 14.96 -10.92 -0.01
N SER A 97 16.04 -11.58 0.36
CA SER A 97 17.25 -10.86 0.77
C SER A 97 17.80 -10.05 -0.41
N ARG A 98 18.60 -9.01 -0.14
CA ARG A 98 19.18 -8.18 -1.21
C ARG A 98 20.03 -8.98 -2.20
N ASN A 99 20.72 -10.02 -1.72
CA ASN A 99 21.57 -10.87 -2.55
C ASN A 99 20.79 -11.88 -3.40
N GLU A 100 19.51 -12.09 -3.10
CA GLU A 100 18.60 -13.00 -3.82
C GLU A 100 17.55 -12.25 -4.63
N SER A 101 17.52 -10.93 -4.52
CA SER A 101 16.66 -10.05 -5.29
C SER A 101 17.00 -10.14 -6.77
N ALA A 102 16.06 -10.65 -7.56
CA ALA A 102 16.18 -10.65 -9.03
C ALA A 102 16.38 -9.24 -9.58
N PHE A 103 15.83 -8.23 -8.90
CA PHE A 103 16.05 -6.83 -9.25
C PHE A 103 17.51 -6.42 -9.02
N ASP A 104 18.07 -6.66 -7.83
CA ASP A 104 19.45 -6.28 -7.53
C ASP A 104 20.46 -7.02 -8.44
N ARG A 105 20.20 -8.31 -8.73
CA ARG A 105 21.05 -9.11 -9.63
C ARG A 105 21.06 -8.62 -11.08
N ASN A 106 19.95 -8.05 -11.55
CA ASN A 106 19.80 -7.58 -12.93
C ASN A 106 19.69 -6.05 -13.00
N LYS A 107 20.09 -5.34 -11.95
CA LYS A 107 19.81 -3.90 -11.80
C LYS A 107 20.37 -3.10 -12.96
N GLU A 108 21.57 -3.42 -13.42
CA GLU A 108 22.23 -2.69 -14.51
C GLU A 108 21.43 -2.78 -15.81
N GLU A 109 20.94 -3.97 -16.19
CA GLU A 109 20.11 -4.14 -17.39
C GLU A 109 18.72 -3.54 -17.22
N ILE A 110 18.11 -3.70 -16.04
CA ILE A 110 16.76 -3.18 -15.77
C ILE A 110 16.76 -1.64 -15.80
N VAL A 111 17.76 -0.99 -15.19
CA VAL A 111 17.82 0.47 -15.06
C VAL A 111 18.10 1.16 -16.41
N LYS A 112 18.80 0.52 -17.36
CA LYS A 112 18.94 1.04 -18.74
C LYS A 112 17.58 1.28 -19.41
N ASN A 113 16.62 0.43 -19.08
CA ASN A 113 15.27 0.44 -19.61
C ASN A 113 14.28 1.20 -18.71
N TRP A 114 14.76 2.07 -17.82
CA TRP A 114 13.92 2.94 -17.02
C TRP A 114 13.71 4.32 -17.64
N HIS A 115 12.47 4.79 -17.57
CA HIS A 115 12.16 6.18 -17.89
C HIS A 115 12.67 7.11 -16.77
N GLN A 116 12.98 8.37 -17.10
CA GLN A 116 13.50 9.36 -16.16
C GLN A 116 12.68 9.48 -14.86
N ILE A 117 11.35 9.37 -14.96
CA ILE A 117 10.45 9.42 -13.80
C ILE A 117 10.75 8.28 -12.81
N GLN A 118 11.08 7.09 -13.29
CA GLN A 118 11.38 5.93 -12.46
C GLN A 118 12.75 6.10 -11.77
N ILE A 119 13.74 6.63 -12.49
CA ILE A 119 15.08 6.93 -11.96
C ILE A 119 14.96 7.94 -10.81
N VAL A 120 14.28 9.06 -11.05
CA VAL A 120 14.07 10.11 -10.03
C VAL A 120 13.31 9.56 -8.82
N ALA A 121 12.27 8.75 -9.03
CA ALA A 121 11.53 8.14 -7.93
C ALA A 121 12.39 7.19 -7.08
N GLN A 122 13.28 6.42 -7.71
CA GLN A 122 14.22 5.54 -7.02
C GLN A 122 15.24 6.33 -6.20
N ASP A 123 15.84 7.37 -6.78
CA ASP A 123 16.87 8.17 -6.10
C ASP A 123 16.31 8.89 -4.87
N LEU A 124 15.06 9.35 -4.95
CA LEU A 124 14.35 9.96 -3.83
C LEU A 124 13.82 8.93 -2.82
N ASN A 125 13.92 7.63 -3.14
CA ASN A 125 13.32 6.53 -2.40
C ASN A 125 11.86 6.82 -2.00
N ARG A 126 11.10 7.40 -2.93
CA ARG A 126 9.76 7.94 -2.67
C ARG A 126 8.76 7.46 -3.70
N ALA A 127 7.59 7.04 -3.23
CA ALA A 127 6.46 6.74 -4.09
C ALA A 127 5.99 8.01 -4.80
N VAL A 128 5.89 7.94 -6.13
CA VAL A 128 5.41 9.04 -6.96
C VAL A 128 4.03 8.67 -7.51
N GLN A 129 3.04 9.51 -7.23
CA GLN A 129 1.74 9.39 -7.87
C GLN A 129 1.82 9.97 -9.29
N LEU A 130 1.52 9.14 -10.28
CA LEU A 130 1.53 9.56 -11.67
C LEU A 130 0.14 10.03 -12.10
N ASP A 131 0.08 11.18 -12.76
CA ASP A 131 -1.13 11.63 -13.42
C ASP A 131 -1.40 10.85 -14.74
N ARG A 132 -2.58 11.04 -15.33
CA ARG A 132 -2.96 10.32 -16.56
C ARG A 132 -2.01 10.55 -17.72
N ARG A 133 -1.45 11.76 -17.86
CA ARG A 133 -0.53 12.13 -18.94
C ARG A 133 0.83 11.47 -18.72
N GLN A 134 1.33 11.47 -17.49
CA GLN A 134 2.56 10.79 -17.12
C GLN A 134 2.47 9.28 -17.32
N ILE A 135 1.32 8.68 -16.97
CA ILE A 135 1.03 7.27 -17.24
C ILE A 135 1.07 7.01 -18.74
N ALA A 136 0.33 7.78 -19.54
CA ALA A 136 0.30 7.60 -20.99
C ALA A 136 1.69 7.74 -21.63
N ASN A 137 2.47 8.75 -21.20
CA ASN A 137 3.84 8.96 -21.67
C ASN A 137 4.76 7.79 -21.30
N LEU A 138 4.67 7.29 -20.06
CA LEU A 138 5.47 6.15 -19.61
C LEU A 138 5.15 4.89 -20.42
N TYR A 139 3.86 4.62 -20.67
CA TYR A 139 3.43 3.49 -21.49
C TYR A 139 3.93 3.63 -22.94
N ASN A 140 3.80 4.81 -23.54
CA ASN A 140 4.24 5.04 -24.91
C ASN A 140 5.76 4.90 -25.03
N TRP A 141 6.52 5.45 -24.09
CA TRP A 141 7.98 5.30 -24.04
C TRP A 141 8.39 3.83 -23.93
N LYS A 142 7.80 3.08 -22.98
CA LYS A 142 8.08 1.64 -22.82
C LYS A 142 7.77 0.86 -24.09
N ARG A 143 6.66 1.19 -24.75
CA ARG A 143 6.29 0.57 -26.04
C ARG A 143 7.37 0.80 -27.09
N TRP A 144 7.90 2.02 -27.22
CA TRP A 144 8.95 2.33 -28.19
C TRP A 144 10.30 1.68 -27.84
N CYS A 145 10.67 1.58 -26.57
CA CYS A 145 11.86 0.84 -26.14
C CYS A 145 11.78 -0.63 -26.54
N MET A 146 10.66 -1.30 -26.24
CA MET A 146 10.45 -2.71 -26.60
C MET A 146 10.44 -2.94 -28.12
N LEU A 147 9.92 -1.98 -28.90
CA LEU A 147 9.95 -2.07 -30.36
C LEU A 147 11.35 -1.87 -30.94
N LYS A 148 12.25 -1.17 -30.25
CA LYS A 148 13.65 -0.98 -30.67
C LYS A 148 14.53 -2.18 -30.33
N GLU A 149 14.26 -2.89 -29.24
CA GLU A 149 15.02 -4.08 -28.85
C GLU A 149 14.91 -5.25 -29.86
N ASN A 150 13.87 -5.29 -30.71
CA ASN A 150 13.62 -6.37 -31.67
C ASN A 150 14.18 -6.12 -33.10
N MET A 151 15.09 -5.17 -33.30
CA MET A 151 15.59 -4.83 -34.65
C MET A 151 17.06 -5.15 -34.91
N GLU A 152 17.74 -5.84 -33.99
CA GLU A 152 19.10 -6.35 -34.18
C GLU A 152 19.18 -7.81 -33.71
N ASP A 153 18.75 -8.72 -34.59
CA ASP A 153 19.21 -10.13 -34.64
C ASP A 153 20.04 -10.32 -35.91
#